data_AF-A0A7G9YQV9-F1
#
_entry.id   AF-A0A7G9YQV9-F1
#
_cell.length_a   1.000
_cell.length_b   1.000
_cell.length_c   1.000
_cell.angle_alpha   90.00
_cell.angle_beta   90.00
_cell.angle_gamma   90.00
#
_symmetry.space_group_name_H-M   'P 1'
#
loop_
_entity.id
_entity.type
_entity.pdbx_description
1 polymer ?
#
loop_
_entity_poly.entity_id
_entity_poly.type
_entity_poly.pdbx_seq_one_letter_code
_entity_poly.pdbx_strand_id
1 'polypeptide(L)' 'MLWRNGSAPLNYVRFLDYAAGCIFLRKVGGGYIFVHRLLLDYFASLEPEEEVG' A
#
# COMPACT_ATOMS: atom_id res chain seq x y z
N MET A 1 -14.42 7.85 -0.94
CA MET A 1 -14.31 7.83 0.54
C MET A 1 -14.36 6.38 1.02
N LEU A 2 -13.21 5.74 1.26
CA LEU A 2 -13.10 4.32 1.65
C LEU A 2 -12.67 4.14 3.13
N TRP A 3 -13.12 5.05 4.00
CA TRP A 3 -12.69 5.13 5.40
C TRP A 3 -13.75 4.63 6.39
N ARG A 4 -14.93 4.23 5.91
CA ARG A 4 -16.12 4.07 6.76
C ARG A 4 -16.38 2.66 7.29
N ASN A 5 -15.60 1.65 6.92
CA ASN A 5 -15.91 0.28 7.32
C ASN A 5 -15.12 -0.26 8.52
N GLY A 6 -14.18 0.50 9.12
CA GLY A 6 -13.49 0.09 10.35
C GLY A 6 -12.71 -1.24 10.28
N SER A 7 -12.68 -1.93 9.14
CA SER A 7 -12.01 -3.21 8.93
C SER A 7 -10.58 -3.08 8.40
N ALA A 8 -10.08 -1.86 8.19
CA ALA A 8 -8.65 -1.65 8.00
C ALA A 8 -8.03 -1.66 9.41
N PRO A 9 -7.32 -2.73 9.82
CA PRO A 9 -6.67 -2.71 11.12
C PRO A 9 -5.76 -1.48 11.16
N LEU A 10 -5.75 -0.73 12.27
CA LEU A 10 -4.86 0.43 12.45
C LEU A 10 -3.39 0.10 12.09
N ASN A 11 -3.03 -1.19 12.19
CA ASN A 11 -1.76 -1.75 11.73
C ASN A 11 -1.45 -1.47 10.25
N TYR A 12 -2.45 -1.47 9.38
CA TYR A 12 -2.25 -1.19 7.95
C TYR A 12 -1.85 0.28 7.74
N VAL A 13 -2.50 1.22 8.43
CA VAL A 13 -2.10 2.64 8.37
C VAL A 13 -0.69 2.82 8.96
N ARG A 14 -0.36 2.15 10.08
CA ARG A 14 1.00 2.18 10.64
C ARG A 14 2.05 1.61 9.69
N PHE A 15 1.73 0.51 9.00
CA PHE A 15 2.60 -0.06 7.99
C PHE A 15 2.81 0.90 6.82
N LEU A 16 1.75 1.52 6.31
CA LEU A 16 1.84 2.50 5.23
C LEU A 16 2.60 3.77 5.64
N ASP A 17 2.42 4.25 6.87
CA ASP A 17 3.19 5.37 7.43
C ASP A 17 4.67 5.00 7.62
N TYR A 18 4.98 3.76 8.06
CA TYR A 18 6.36 3.27 8.12
C TYR A 18 7.00 3.20 6.72
N ALA A 19 6.30 2.61 5.75
CA ALA A 19 6.75 2.56 4.36
C ALA A 19 6.91 3.97 3.75
N ALA A 20 6.09 4.94 4.17
CA ALA A 20 6.27 6.33 3.80
C ALA A 20 7.53 6.96 4.43
N GLY A 21 7.85 6.63 5.68
CA GLY A 21 9.11 7.00 6.33
C GLY A 21 10.34 6.39 5.64
N CYS A 22 10.19 5.21 5.05
CA CYS A 22 11.22 4.55 4.24
C CYS A 22 11.27 5.04 2.77
N ILE A 23 10.51 6.09 2.39
CA ILE A 23 10.49 6.67 1.04
C ILE A 23 9.87 5.72 -0.03
N PHE A 24 9.23 4.62 0.39
CA PHE A 24 8.49 3.77 -0.54
C PHE A 24 7.16 4.42 -0.95
N LEU A 25 6.52 5.12 -0.02
CA LEU A 25 5.21 5.75 -0.21
C LEU A 25 5.24 7.26 0.10
N ARG A 26 4.30 7.99 -0.48
CA ARG A 26 4.01 9.39 -0.15
C ARG A 26 2.55 9.54 0.23
N LYS A 27 2.28 10.20 1.36
CA LYS A 27 0.93 10.53 1.81
C LYS A 27 0.40 11.72 1.01
N VAL A 28 -0.73 11.57 0.32
CA VAL A 28 -1.36 12.63 -0.50
C VAL A 28 -2.87 12.59 -0.28
N GLY A 29 -3.45 13.69 0.19
CA GLY A 29 -4.91 13.83 0.30
C GLY A 29 -5.62 12.75 1.12
N GLY A 30 -4.95 12.18 2.13
CA GLY A 30 -5.49 11.08 2.92
C GLY A 30 -5.33 9.70 2.29
N GLY A 31 -4.56 9.53 1.22
CA GLY A 31 -4.14 8.24 0.68
C GLY A 31 -2.62 8.13 0.63
N TYR A 32 -2.13 6.99 0.15
CA TYR A 32 -0.70 6.73 -0.08
C TYR A 32 -0.48 6.43 -1.56
N ILE A 33 0.57 6.99 -2.13
CA ILE A 33 1.02 6.70 -3.50
C ILE A 33 2.46 6.20 -3.47
N PHE A 34 2.85 5.34 -4.40
CA PHE A 34 4.27 4.97 -4.55
C PHE A 34 5.09 6.17 -5.00
N VAL A 35 6.27 6.35 -4.41
CA VAL A 35 7.21 7.42 -4.80
C VAL A 35 7.84 7.11 -6.16
N HIS A 36 8.15 5.84 -6.41
CA HIS A 36 8.76 5.38 -7.64
C HIS A 36 7.80 4.50 -8.46
N ARG A 37 7.62 4.85 -9.73
CA ARG A 37 6.78 4.09 -10.67
C ARG A 37 7.28 2.67 -10.90
N LEU A 38 8.60 2.44 -10.88
CA LEU A 38 9.21 1.11 -10.97
C LEU A 38 8.72 0.16 -9.87
N LEU A 39 8.52 0.67 -8.66
CA LEU A 39 8.04 -0.13 -7.54
C LEU A 39 6.57 -0.52 -7.73
N LEU A 40 5.76 0.43 -8.19
CA LEU A 40 4.37 0.16 -8.58
C LEU A 40 4.31 -0.89 -9.71
N ASP A 41 5.11 -0.72 -10.77
CA ASP A 41 5.13 -1.63 -11.92
C ASP A 41 5.61 -3.03 -11.51
N TYR A 42 6.61 -3.13 -10.61
CA TYR A 42 7.04 -4.40 -10.03
C TYR A 42 5.89 -5.11 -9.30
N PHE A 43 5.23 -4.43 -8.36
CA PHE A 43 4.09 -5.03 -7.64
C PHE A 43 2.92 -5.37 -8.56
N ALA A 44 2.67 -4.57 -9.60
CA ALA A 44 1.64 -4.86 -10.60
C ALA A 44 2.01 -6.06 -11.50
N SER A 45 3.31 -6.35 -11.67
CA SER A 45 3.81 -7.51 -12.41
C SER A 45 3.86 -8.80 -11.59
N LEU A 46 3.71 -8.71 -10.26
CA LEU A 46 3.56 -9.90 -9.43
C LEU A 46 2.17 -10.48 -9.70
N GLU A 47 2.12 -11.61 -10.41
CA GLU A 47 0.92 -12.43 -10.44
C GLU A 47 0.62 -12.86 -9.00
N PRO A 48 -0.65 -12.76 -8.54
CA PRO A 48 -1.00 -13.33 -7.25
C PRO A 48 -0.64 -14.80 -7.31
N GLU A 49 0.23 -15.26 -6.42
CA GLU A 49 0.52 -16.69 -6.29
C GLU A 49 -0.84 -17.39 -6.18
N GLU A 50 -1.23 -18.11 -7.23
CA GLU A 50 -2.35 -19.02 -7.16
C GLU A 50 -1.99 -20.00 -6.03
N GLU A 51 -2.70 -19.92 -4.91
CA GLU A 51 -2.73 -20.99 -3.92
C GLU A 51 -3.22 -22.23 -4.66
N VAL A 52 -2.27 -23.02 -5.20
CA VAL A 52 -2.54 -24.39 -5.64
C VAL A 52 -2.85 -25.15 -4.36
N GLY A 53 -4.15 -25.40 -4.15
CA GLY A 53 -4.69 -26.12 -3.00
C GLY A 53 -4.24 -27.57 -2.88
#